data_AF-A0A653XR26-F1
#
_entry.id   AF-A0A653XR26-F1
#
_cell.length_a   1.000
_cell.length_b   1.000
_cell.length_c   1.000
_cell.angle_alpha   90.00
_cell.angle_beta   90.00
_cell.angle_gamma   90.00
#
_symmetry.space_group_name_H-M   'P 1'
#
loop_
_entity.id
_entity.type
_entity.pdbx_description
1 polymer ?
#
loop_
_entity_poly.entity_id
_entity_poly.type
_entity_poly.pdbx_seq_one_letter_code
_entity_poly.pdbx_strand_id
1 'polypeptide(L)'
;MSIGALDAINAYGRTLTSLPGVDHLGPAEETVAPVATSATAPGTFVAGSFGNIVQTMVGDTAATLRTAEAESAKQVTGKGDLIDVVTAVGAAGSALNTIVAVRDRMVNAYSEIMRMQI
;
A
#
# COMPACT_ATOMS: atom_id res chain seq x y z
N MET A 1 -4.49 36.27 -8.50
CA MET A 1 -5.53 35.42 -7.90
C MET A 1 -5.87 34.33 -8.90
N SER A 2 -6.07 33.10 -8.41
CA SER A 2 -6.45 31.89 -9.18
C SER A 2 -5.37 31.29 -10.07
N ILE A 3 -4.20 31.03 -9.48
CA ILE A 3 -3.06 30.34 -10.09
C ILE A 3 -3.30 28.82 -9.99
N GLY A 4 -3.47 28.16 -11.14
CA GLY A 4 -2.66 26.98 -11.46
C GLY A 4 -2.92 25.63 -10.81
N ALA A 5 -4.16 25.25 -10.46
CA ALA A 5 -4.43 23.89 -9.94
C ALA A 5 -5.31 22.98 -10.82
N LEU A 6 -6.18 23.55 -11.68
CA LEU A 6 -7.13 22.73 -12.48
C LEU A 6 -6.76 22.58 -13.97
N ASP A 7 -5.83 23.39 -14.49
CA ASP A 7 -5.39 23.32 -15.89
C ASP A 7 -4.13 22.45 -16.09
N ALA A 8 -3.29 22.33 -15.04
CA ALA A 8 -2.02 21.61 -15.10
C ALA A 8 -2.17 20.09 -15.30
N ILE A 9 -3.31 19.50 -14.87
CA ILE A 9 -3.54 18.05 -14.97
C ILE A 9 -3.82 17.61 -16.42
N ASN A 10 -4.41 18.47 -17.26
CA ASN A 10 -4.63 18.16 -18.67
C ASN A 10 -3.50 18.67 -19.59
N ALA A 11 -2.65 19.59 -19.11
CA ALA A 11 -1.57 20.18 -19.90
C ALA A 11 -0.39 19.21 -20.15
N TYR A 12 -0.11 18.29 -19.23
CA TYR A 12 1.05 17.39 -19.33
C TYR A 12 0.94 16.37 -20.48
N GLY A 13 -0.27 16.04 -20.93
CA GLY A 13 -0.48 15.12 -22.07
C GLY A 13 -0.48 15.80 -23.44
N ARG A 14 -0.67 17.13 -23.50
CA ARG A 14 -0.87 17.85 -24.77
C ARG A 14 0.44 18.36 -25.37
N THR A 15 1.45 18.59 -24.55
CA THR A 15 2.72 19.19 -24.99
C THR A 15 3.70 18.19 -25.60
N LEU A 16 3.53 16.89 -25.36
CA LEU A 16 4.28 15.86 -26.09
C LEU A 16 3.75 15.66 -27.53
N THR A 17 2.47 15.97 -27.74
CA THR A 17 1.79 15.86 -29.05
C THR A 17 1.84 17.17 -29.85
N SER A 18 2.10 18.31 -29.21
CA SER A 18 2.26 19.60 -29.88
C SER A 18 3.72 19.90 -30.20
N LEU A 19 4.28 19.16 -31.16
CA LEU A 19 5.49 19.60 -31.86
C LEU A 19 5.18 20.89 -32.65
N PRO A 20 6.11 21.84 -32.72
CA PRO A 20 5.86 23.17 -33.28
C PRO A 20 5.78 23.11 -34.80
N GLY A 21 4.67 23.60 -35.38
CA GLY A 21 4.59 23.86 -36.82
C GLY A 21 3.34 23.41 -37.57
N VAL A 22 2.29 22.91 -36.90
CA VAL A 22 1.04 22.55 -37.58
C VAL A 22 -0.16 23.27 -36.97
N ASP A 23 -0.39 24.44 -37.55
CA ASP A 23 -1.54 25.29 -37.36
C ASP A 23 -2.78 24.65 -37.99
N HIS A 24 -3.70 24.17 -37.13
CA HIS A 24 -5.16 24.15 -37.30
C HIS A 24 -5.73 23.37 -38.54
N LEU A 25 -7.02 23.12 -38.79
CA LEU A 25 -8.37 23.46 -38.35
C LEU A 25 -9.24 22.28 -38.84
N GLY A 26 -10.23 21.79 -38.08
CA GLY A 26 -11.28 20.94 -38.68
C GLY A 26 -12.02 20.00 -37.71
N PRO A 27 -13.37 20.05 -37.64
CA PRO A 27 -14.17 19.23 -36.74
C PRO A 27 -14.68 17.97 -37.46
N ALA A 28 -14.39 16.78 -36.94
CA ALA A 28 -15.20 15.57 -37.13
C ALA A 28 -14.57 14.40 -36.37
N GLU A 29 -15.32 13.94 -35.37
CA GLU A 29 -15.45 12.56 -34.88
C GLU A 29 -14.40 11.52 -35.29
N GLU A 30 -13.60 11.04 -34.33
CA GLU A 30 -13.29 9.61 -34.25
C GLU A 30 -13.01 9.19 -32.80
N THR A 31 -14.08 8.67 -32.19
CA THR A 31 -14.15 7.65 -31.13
C THR A 31 -12.85 7.21 -30.46
N VAL A 32 -12.60 7.73 -29.26
CA VAL A 32 -11.76 7.05 -28.26
C VAL A 32 -12.72 6.40 -27.26
N ALA A 33 -12.77 5.07 -27.31
CA ALA A 33 -13.51 4.24 -26.37
C ALA A 33 -13.18 4.64 -24.92
N PRO A 34 -14.16 4.68 -24.00
CA PRO A 34 -13.85 4.92 -22.60
C PRO A 34 -12.99 3.76 -22.12
N VAL A 35 -11.76 4.06 -21.70
CA VAL A 35 -11.03 3.18 -20.82
C VAL A 35 -11.93 2.97 -19.60
N ALA A 36 -12.47 1.76 -19.48
CA ALA A 36 -13.16 1.34 -18.28
C ALA A 36 -12.09 1.28 -17.19
N THR A 37 -11.85 2.42 -16.54
CA THR A 37 -11.36 2.43 -15.16
C THR A 37 -12.35 1.56 -14.41
N SER A 38 -11.93 0.33 -14.11
CA SER A 38 -12.60 -0.51 -13.15
C SER A 38 -12.52 0.25 -11.84
N ALA A 39 -13.54 1.07 -11.58
CA ALA A 39 -13.78 1.62 -10.28
C ALA A 39 -13.92 0.41 -9.37
N THR A 40 -12.88 0.15 -8.57
CA THR A 40 -12.96 -0.78 -7.46
C THR A 40 -14.09 -0.28 -6.56
N ALA A 41 -15.26 -0.89 -6.72
CA ALA A 41 -16.35 -0.71 -5.80
C ALA A 41 -15.86 -1.16 -4.41
N PRO A 42 -16.02 -0.35 -3.36
CA PRO A 42 -15.76 -0.80 -2.00
C PRO A 42 -16.83 -1.84 -1.67
N GLY A 43 -16.50 -3.13 -1.77
CA GLY A 43 -17.47 -4.17 -1.40
C GLY A 43 -17.22 -5.60 -1.86
N THR A 44 -16.34 -5.87 -2.82
CA THR A 44 -16.08 -7.26 -3.21
C THR A 44 -14.82 -7.80 -2.54
N PHE A 45 -14.95 -8.25 -1.30
CA PHE A 45 -13.97 -9.16 -0.71
C PHE A 45 -14.04 -10.48 -1.46
N VAL A 46 -13.16 -10.65 -2.44
CA VAL A 46 -12.90 -11.95 -3.07
C VAL A 46 -12.46 -12.91 -1.97
N ALA A 47 -13.11 -14.07 -1.87
CA ALA A 47 -12.71 -15.16 -0.99
C ALA A 47 -11.25 -15.56 -1.32
N GLY A 48 -10.30 -15.06 -0.52
CA GLY A 48 -8.86 -15.14 -0.78
C GLY A 48 -8.11 -13.82 -0.49
N SER A 49 -8.79 -12.67 -0.60
CA SER A 49 -8.19 -11.35 -0.39
C SER A 49 -7.68 -11.16 1.04
N PHE A 50 -8.41 -11.64 2.06
CA PHE A 50 -7.99 -11.52 3.45
C PHE A 50 -6.72 -12.32 3.73
N GLY A 51 -6.66 -13.58 3.26
CA GLY A 51 -5.48 -14.43 3.42
C GLY A 51 -4.23 -13.82 2.77
N ASN A 52 -4.38 -13.27 1.57
CA ASN A 52 -3.29 -12.56 0.88
C ASN A 52 -2.83 -11.31 1.65
N ILE A 53 -3.76 -10.50 2.17
CA ILE A 53 -3.42 -9.32 3.00
C ILE A 53 -2.66 -9.76 4.25
N VAL A 54 -3.13 -10.79 4.96
CA VAL A 54 -2.45 -11.32 6.15
C VAL A 54 -1.07 -11.88 5.80
N GLN A 55 -0.95 -12.61 4.70
CA GLN A 55 0.33 -13.14 4.23
C GLN A 55 1.34 -12.03 3.95
N THR A 56 0.92 -10.97 3.27
CA THR A 56 1.76 -9.78 3.03
C THR A 56 2.15 -9.11 4.35
N MET A 57 1.19 -8.86 5.24
CA MET A 57 1.46 -8.25 6.56
C MET A 57 2.47 -9.06 7.38
N VAL A 58 2.36 -10.39 7.37
CA VAL A 58 3.32 -11.29 8.04
C VAL A 58 4.70 -11.19 7.39
N GLY A 59 4.77 -11.17 6.05
CA GLY A 59 6.02 -10.96 5.31
C GLY A 59 6.71 -9.64 5.66
N ASP A 60 5.95 -8.54 5.66
CA ASP A 60 6.44 -7.20 5.97
C ASP A 60 6.91 -7.08 7.42
N THR A 61 6.19 -7.70 8.35
CA THR A 61 6.60 -7.74 9.76
C THR A 61 7.88 -8.56 9.94
N ALA A 62 8.00 -9.69 9.25
CA ALA A 62 9.22 -10.50 9.27
C ALA A 62 10.42 -9.77 8.64
N ALA A 63 10.20 -8.90 7.65
CA ALA A 63 11.23 -8.02 7.12
C ALA A 63 11.63 -6.94 8.14
N THR A 64 10.64 -6.29 8.77
CA THR A 64 10.87 -5.26 9.79
C THR A 64 11.62 -5.81 11.01
N LEU A 65 11.29 -7.02 11.45
CA LEU A 65 12.00 -7.72 12.53
C LEU A 65 13.47 -7.98 12.17
N ARG A 66 13.75 -8.47 10.96
CA ARG A 66 15.14 -8.67 10.49
C ARG A 66 15.93 -7.38 10.45
N THR A 67 15.30 -6.27 10.05
CA THR A 67 15.94 -4.95 10.09
C THR A 67 16.29 -4.55 11.53
N ALA A 68 15.36 -4.74 12.47
CA ALA A 68 15.63 -4.48 13.89
C ALA A 68 16.77 -5.35 14.45
N GLU A 69 16.83 -6.63 14.06
CA GLU A 69 17.92 -7.53 14.41
C GLU A 69 19.26 -7.07 13.82
N ALA A 70 19.28 -6.62 12.57
CA ALA A 70 20.48 -6.14 11.90
C ALA A 70 21.03 -4.86 12.57
N GLU A 71 20.17 -3.89 12.90
CA GLU A 71 20.58 -2.69 13.63
C GLU A 71 21.06 -3.02 15.04
N SER A 72 20.37 -3.93 15.74
CA SER A 72 20.79 -4.41 17.06
C SER A 72 22.17 -5.07 17.00
N ALA A 73 22.42 -5.90 15.97
CA ALA A 73 23.71 -6.55 15.78
C ALA A 73 24.83 -5.52 15.50
N LYS A 74 24.57 -4.49 14.69
CA LYS A 74 25.54 -3.40 14.45
C LYS A 74 25.87 -2.67 15.75
N GLN A 75 24.87 -2.36 16.57
CA GLN A 75 25.06 -1.68 17.85
C GLN A 75 25.92 -2.49 18.81
N VAL A 76 25.70 -3.81 18.92
CA VAL A 76 26.49 -4.69 19.79
C VAL A 76 27.97 -4.70 19.39
N THR A 77 28.27 -4.54 18.11
CA THR A 77 29.65 -4.41 17.60
C THR A 77 30.24 -3.00 17.71
N GLY A 78 29.49 -2.04 18.29
CA GLY A 78 29.88 -0.64 18.43
C GLY A 78 29.80 0.19 17.14
N LYS A 79 29.16 -0.34 16.10
CA LYS A 79 29.09 0.27 14.75
C LYS A 79 27.70 0.82 14.40
N GLY A 80 26.72 0.71 15.31
CA GLY A 80 25.35 1.16 15.10
C GLY A 80 24.93 2.21 16.13
N ASP A 81 23.99 3.08 15.75
CA ASP A 81 23.40 4.08 16.63
C ASP A 81 22.28 3.45 17.49
N LEU A 82 22.24 3.81 18.77
CA LEU A 82 21.16 3.41 19.68
C LEU A 82 19.80 3.97 19.24
N ILE A 83 19.77 5.15 18.62
CA ILE A 83 18.55 5.78 18.13
C ILE A 83 17.93 4.93 17.00
N ASP A 84 18.78 4.43 16.09
CA ASP A 84 18.35 3.57 14.99
C ASP A 84 17.82 2.23 15.50
N VAL A 85 18.46 1.65 16.52
CA VAL A 85 17.99 0.42 17.17
C VAL A 85 16.60 0.63 17.79
N VAL A 86 16.40 1.69 18.58
CA VAL A 86 15.10 1.95 19.22
C VAL A 86 14.02 2.23 18.18
N THR A 87 14.35 2.95 17.11
CA THR A 87 13.43 3.22 16.01
C THR A 87 13.02 1.93 15.29
N ALA A 88 13.99 1.09 14.95
CA ALA A 88 13.73 -0.18 14.28
C ALA A 88 12.95 -1.16 15.16
N VAL A 89 13.29 -1.26 16.45
CA VAL A 89 12.55 -2.08 17.42
C VAL A 89 11.14 -1.56 17.63
N GLY A 90 10.95 -0.25 17.69
CA GLY A 90 9.62 0.37 17.78
C GLY A 90 8.75 0.07 16.56
N ALA A 91 9.32 0.17 15.36
CA ALA A 91 8.64 -0.20 14.12
C ALA A 91 8.25 -1.69 14.10
N ALA A 92 9.19 -2.58 14.44
CA ALA A 92 8.94 -4.02 14.52
C ALA A 92 7.88 -4.38 15.57
N GLY A 93 7.91 -3.73 16.73
CA GLY A 93 6.97 -3.94 17.81
C GLY A 93 5.54 -3.53 17.44
N SER A 94 5.35 -2.40 16.76
CA SER A 94 4.02 -1.96 16.33
C SER A 94 3.41 -2.91 15.29
N ALA A 95 4.18 -3.35 14.31
CA ALA A 95 3.75 -4.32 13.31
C ALA A 95 3.38 -5.68 13.94
N LEU A 96 4.20 -6.17 14.86
CA LEU A 96 3.93 -7.41 15.60
C LEU A 96 2.63 -7.33 16.41
N ASN A 97 2.39 -6.20 17.09
CA ASN A 97 1.16 -6.00 17.88
C ASN A 97 -0.10 -6.12 17.00
N THR A 98 -0.06 -5.57 15.78
CA THR A 98 -1.16 -5.70 14.81
C THR A 98 -1.38 -7.16 14.41
N ILE A 99 -0.33 -7.92 14.12
CA ILE A 99 -0.46 -9.34 13.75
C ILE A 99 -1.02 -10.16 14.90
N VAL A 100 -0.56 -9.91 16.12
CA VAL A 100 -1.06 -10.60 17.31
C VAL A 100 -2.55 -10.34 17.50
N ALA A 101 -3.01 -9.10 17.29
CA ALA A 101 -4.43 -8.78 17.33
C ALA A 101 -5.26 -9.57 16.29
N VAL A 102 -4.73 -9.72 15.07
CA VAL A 102 -5.37 -10.53 14.01
C VAL A 102 -5.39 -12.02 14.38
N ARG A 103 -4.27 -12.55 14.91
CA ARG A 103 -4.17 -13.92 15.43
C ARG A 103 -5.22 -14.18 16.49
N ASP A 104 -5.31 -13.29 17.47
CA ASP A 104 -6.23 -13.44 18.60
C ASP A 104 -7.68 -13.38 18.14
N ARG A 105 -8.00 -12.49 17.18
CA ARG A 105 -9.35 -12.44 16.60
C ARG A 105 -9.72 -13.72 15.86
N MET A 106 -8.79 -14.31 15.11
CA MET A 106 -9.03 -15.55 14.37
C MET A 106 -9.18 -16.77 15.30
N VAL A 107 -8.35 -16.85 16.34
CA VAL A 107 -8.45 -17.89 17.38
C VAL A 107 -9.80 -17.79 18.09
N ASN A 108 -10.21 -16.57 18.48
CA ASN A 108 -11.50 -16.35 19.12
C ASN A 108 -12.66 -16.78 18.22
N ALA A 109 -12.66 -16.39 16.94
CA ALA A 109 -13.68 -16.78 15.97
C ALA A 109 -13.76 -18.31 15.80
N TYR A 110 -12.62 -19.01 15.78
CA TYR A 110 -12.59 -20.47 15.73
C TYR A 110 -13.14 -21.11 17.02
N SER A 111 -12.79 -20.55 18.19
CA SER A 111 -13.28 -21.04 19.48
C SER A 111 -14.79 -20.86 19.66
N GLU A 112 -15.37 -19.78 19.11
CA GLU A 112 -16.81 -19.51 19.13
C GLU A 112 -17.57 -20.56 18.31
N ILE A 113 -17.07 -20.89 17.11
CA ILE A 113 -17.64 -21.94 16.25
C ILE A 113 -17.61 -23.30 16.94
N MET A 114 -16.50 -23.64 17.60
CA MET A 114 -16.41 -24.90 18.34
C MET A 114 -17.30 -24.95 19.58
N ARG A 115 -17.52 -23.82 20.26
CA ARG A 115 -18.45 -23.72 21.40
C ARG A 115 -19.92 -23.86 21.04
N MET A 116 -20.27 -23.69 19.76
CA MET A 116 -21.62 -23.94 19.24
C MET A 116 -21.83 -25.38 18.73
N GLN A 117 -20.75 -26.18 18.58
CA GLN A 117 -20.84 -27.60 18.27
C GLN A 117 -21.05 -28.42 19.55
N ILE A 118 -22.24 -28.29 20.13
CA ILE A 118 -23.07 -29.35 20.73
C ILE A 118 -24.50 -28.83 20.88
#